data_AF-A0A428Q0Y6-F1
#
_entry.id   AF-A0A428Q0Y6-F1
#
_cell.length_a   1.000
_cell.length_b   1.000
_cell.length_c   1.000
_cell.angle_alpha   90.00
_cell.angle_beta   90.00
_cell.angle_gamma   90.00
#
_symmetry.space_group_name_H-M   'P 1'
#
loop_
_entity.id
_entity.type
_entity.pdbx_description
1 polymer ?
#
loop_
_entity_poly.entity_id
_entity_poly.type
_entity_poly.pdbx_seq_one_letter_code
_entity_poly.pdbx_strand_id
1 'polypeptide(L)'
;MPILDDSDASINENLLAAVVLLRLYEEMTEVDAGIHLQGGSRLLNDVSNFAARGGLGEAASWIVLRQDLHVSLIKSEPMRVNLSSYEQAKSLEHPNDETITNRAVLLCCQVLAAAFGGLDANTWTRLNDEVTQWHESLPPHYRPHYCSTGTPD
;
A
#
# COMPACT_ATOMS: atom_id res chain seq x y z
N MET A 1 -8.22 -35.76 -6.73
CA MET A 1 -8.43 -35.21 -5.38
C MET A 1 -7.38 -34.13 -5.15
N PRO A 2 -7.73 -32.83 -5.20
CA PRO A 2 -6.82 -31.75 -4.87
C PRO A 2 -7.07 -31.29 -3.42
N ILE A 3 -6.06 -31.42 -2.57
CA ILE A 3 -6.04 -30.84 -1.21
C ILE A 3 -4.63 -30.37 -0.83
N LEU A 4 -3.62 -30.66 -1.66
CA LEU A 4 -2.22 -30.34 -1.39
C LEU A 4 -1.85 -28.91 -1.79
N ASP A 5 -2.52 -28.32 -2.78
CA ASP A 5 -2.19 -26.99 -3.32
C ASP A 5 -2.54 -25.87 -2.32
N ASP A 6 -3.67 -25.97 -1.62
CA ASP A 6 -4.09 -24.99 -0.61
C ASP A 6 -3.14 -24.95 0.60
N SER A 7 -2.50 -26.06 0.93
CA SER A 7 -1.55 -26.12 2.05
C SER A 7 -0.26 -25.36 1.76
N ASP A 8 0.26 -25.45 0.53
CA ASP A 8 1.49 -24.74 0.14
C ASP A 8 1.23 -23.24 -0.01
N ALA A 9 0.07 -22.87 -0.57
CA ALA A 9 -0.38 -21.49 -0.65
C ALA A 9 -0.53 -20.83 0.73
N SER A 10 -1.19 -21.51 1.69
CA SER A 10 -1.38 -20.99 3.05
C SER A 10 -0.08 -20.92 3.85
N ILE A 11 0.86 -21.85 3.65
CA ILE A 11 2.20 -21.79 4.25
C ILE A 11 2.95 -20.57 3.72
N ASN A 12 2.84 -20.25 2.43
CA ASN A 12 3.50 -19.11 1.82
C ASN A 12 2.92 -17.77 2.34
N GLU A 13 1.60 -17.68 2.53
CA GLU A 13 0.96 -16.50 3.14
C GLU A 13 1.35 -16.30 4.61
N ASN A 14 1.40 -17.39 5.39
CA ASN A 14 1.84 -17.33 6.78
C ASN A 14 3.31 -16.91 6.90
N LEU A 15 4.17 -17.44 6.02
CA LEU A 15 5.58 -17.06 5.96
C LEU A 15 5.72 -15.58 5.61
N LEU A 16 4.98 -15.09 4.61
CA LEU A 16 4.96 -13.69 4.24
C LEU A 16 4.53 -12.81 5.42
N ALA A 17 3.41 -13.13 6.06
CA ALA A 17 2.91 -12.37 7.21
C ALA A 17 3.92 -12.37 8.37
N ALA A 18 4.54 -13.52 8.68
CA ALA A 18 5.57 -13.61 9.71
C ALA A 18 6.77 -12.72 9.39
N VAL A 19 7.27 -12.74 8.14
CA VAL A 19 8.39 -11.89 7.72
C VAL A 19 8.03 -10.40 7.81
N VAL A 20 6.83 -10.01 7.39
CA VAL A 20 6.36 -8.62 7.48
C VAL A 20 6.27 -8.16 8.94
N LEU A 21 5.75 -9.00 9.83
CA LEU A 21 5.65 -8.70 11.26
C LEU A 21 7.03 -8.59 11.92
N LEU A 22 7.96 -9.49 11.60
CA LEU A 22 9.34 -9.42 12.10
C LEU A 22 10.02 -8.12 11.67
N ARG A 23 9.85 -7.72 10.41
CA ARG A 23 10.37 -6.45 9.91
C ARG A 23 9.80 -5.24 10.65
N LEU A 24 8.48 -5.20 10.86
CA LEU A 24 7.85 -4.12 11.63
C LEU A 24 8.36 -4.07 13.07
N TYR A 25 8.56 -5.23 13.69
CA TYR A 25 9.09 -5.33 15.04
C TYR A 25 10.51 -4.76 15.12
N GLU A 26 11.39 -5.09 14.16
CA GLU A 26 12.74 -4.52 14.06
C GLU A 26 12.71 -3.00 13.93
N GLU A 27 11.86 -2.45 13.05
CA GLU A 27 11.71 -1.00 12.82
C GLU A 27 11.23 -0.24 14.07
N MET A 28 10.56 -0.91 15.02
CA MET A 28 10.05 -0.31 16.26
C MET A 28 11.02 -0.37 17.45
N THR A 29 12.11 -1.13 17.37
CA THR A 29 13.05 -1.30 18.49
C THR A 29 14.29 -0.42 18.37
N GLU A 30 14.69 0.27 19.45
CA GLU A 30 15.87 1.17 19.48
C GLU A 30 17.22 0.45 19.29
N VAL A 31 17.24 -0.87 19.42
CA VAL A 31 18.41 -1.70 19.12
C VAL A 31 18.45 -1.92 17.61
N ASP A 32 18.82 -0.86 16.87
CA ASP A 32 19.21 -1.00 15.48
C ASP A 32 20.52 -1.80 15.43
N ALA A 33 20.39 -3.12 15.48
CA ALA A 33 21.54 -4.01 15.37
C ALA A 33 22.19 -3.88 13.98
N GLY A 34 21.59 -3.15 13.02
CA GLY A 34 22.13 -2.93 11.68
C GLY A 34 22.45 -4.22 10.93
N ILE A 35 21.96 -5.36 11.44
CA ILE A 35 22.27 -6.69 10.96
C ILE A 35 21.03 -7.19 10.23
N HIS A 36 21.16 -7.14 8.89
CA HIS A 36 20.54 -8.05 7.92
C HIS A 36 19.00 -8.01 7.89
N LEU A 37 18.37 -7.41 6.88
CA LEU A 37 18.20 -8.07 5.58
C LEU A 37 18.00 -7.04 4.45
N GLN A 38 19.08 -6.70 3.76
CA GLN A 38 19.03 -6.24 2.35
C GLN A 38 18.37 -7.27 1.40
N GLY A 39 17.92 -8.43 1.90
CA GLY A 39 17.13 -9.43 1.17
C GLY A 39 15.70 -8.99 0.82
N GLY A 40 15.24 -7.83 1.33
CA GLY A 40 13.88 -7.34 1.13
C GLY A 40 13.48 -7.13 -0.33
N SER A 41 14.39 -6.82 -1.26
CA SER A 41 14.01 -6.50 -2.64
C SER A 41 13.34 -7.67 -3.39
N ARG A 42 13.77 -8.92 -3.13
CA ARG A 42 13.12 -10.11 -3.70
C ARG A 42 11.74 -10.34 -3.09
N LEU A 43 11.65 -10.21 -1.77
CA LEU A 43 10.38 -10.30 -1.06
C LEU A 43 9.41 -9.24 -1.58
N LEU A 44 9.82 -7.98 -1.71
CA LEU A 44 9.01 -6.87 -2.22
C LEU A 44 8.45 -7.13 -3.62
N ASN A 45 9.25 -7.73 -4.51
CA ASN A 45 8.82 -8.11 -5.85
C ASN A 45 7.80 -9.27 -5.82
N ASP A 46 7.91 -10.19 -4.86
CA ASP A 46 6.98 -11.31 -4.72
C ASP A 46 5.71 -10.92 -3.95
N VAL A 47 5.81 -9.95 -3.02
CA VAL A 47 4.71 -9.45 -2.18
C VAL A 47 3.57 -8.90 -3.03
N SER A 48 3.86 -8.17 -4.12
CA SER A 48 2.80 -7.64 -4.99
C SER A 48 1.92 -8.76 -5.56
N ASN A 49 2.46 -9.96 -5.80
CA ASN A 49 1.68 -11.09 -6.33
C ASN A 49 0.61 -11.59 -5.34
N PHE A 50 0.70 -11.22 -4.06
CA PHE A 50 -0.31 -11.55 -3.07
C PHE A 50 -1.44 -10.52 -2.99
N ALA A 51 -1.24 -9.30 -3.51
CA ALA A 51 -2.22 -8.23 -3.40
C ALA A 51 -3.57 -8.58 -4.05
N ALA A 52 -3.58 -9.35 -5.14
CA ALA A 52 -4.82 -9.73 -5.84
C ALA A 52 -5.45 -11.04 -5.31
N ARG A 53 -4.88 -11.68 -4.29
CA ARG A 53 -5.27 -13.05 -3.88
C ARG A 53 -6.37 -13.10 -2.81
N GLY A 54 -6.58 -12.05 -2.03
CA GLY A 54 -7.38 -12.15 -0.81
C GLY A 54 -6.56 -12.60 0.39
N GLY A 55 -7.20 -12.57 1.57
CA GLY A 55 -6.70 -13.28 2.75
C GLY A 55 -5.50 -12.63 3.40
N LEU A 56 -4.69 -13.46 4.07
CA LEU A 56 -3.60 -12.98 4.93
C LEU A 56 -2.45 -12.41 4.11
N GLY A 57 -2.14 -13.03 2.96
CA GLY A 57 -1.10 -12.54 2.06
C GLY A 57 -1.37 -11.12 1.55
N GLU A 58 -2.61 -10.83 1.15
CA GLU A 58 -3.02 -9.49 0.73
C GLU A 58 -2.92 -8.47 1.88
N ALA A 59 -3.41 -8.83 3.07
CA ALA A 59 -3.30 -7.95 4.23
C ALA A 59 -1.83 -7.62 4.56
N ALA A 60 -0.96 -8.63 4.51
CA ALA A 60 0.49 -8.44 4.68
C ALA A 60 1.09 -7.57 3.58
N SER A 61 0.66 -7.73 2.32
CA SER A 61 1.16 -6.93 1.20
C SER A 61 0.82 -5.44 1.35
N TRP A 62 -0.38 -5.11 1.84
CA TRP A 62 -0.74 -3.72 2.12
C TRP A 62 0.13 -3.05 3.20
N ILE A 63 0.62 -3.79 4.19
CA ILE A 63 1.57 -3.24 5.18
C ILE A 63 2.90 -2.92 4.51
N VAL A 64 3.40 -3.82 3.68
CA VAL A 64 4.63 -3.62 2.90
C VAL A 64 4.53 -2.42 1.98
N LEU A 65 3.39 -2.25 1.28
CA LEU A 65 3.16 -1.08 0.43
C LEU A 65 3.20 0.23 1.23
N ARG A 66 2.61 0.26 2.45
CA ARG A 66 2.64 1.43 3.33
C ARG A 66 4.06 1.75 3.82
N GLN A 67 4.90 0.75 4.09
CA GLN A 67 6.32 0.96 4.40
C GLN A 67 7.06 1.57 3.22
N ASP A 68 6.84 1.05 2.01
CA ASP A 68 7.49 1.57 0.80
C ASP A 68 7.04 2.99 0.48
N LEU A 69 5.74 3.31 0.67
CA LEU A 69 5.20 4.67 0.60
C LEU A 69 5.95 5.60 1.57
N HIS A 70 6.12 5.19 2.83
CA HIS A 70 6.80 6.01 3.82
C HIS A 70 8.27 6.26 3.43
N VAL A 71 8.98 5.22 3.01
CA VAL A 71 10.38 5.34 2.56
C VAL A 71 10.49 6.24 1.33
N SER A 72 9.64 6.04 0.32
CA SER A 72 9.59 6.85 -0.90
C SER A 72 9.35 8.32 -0.57
N LEU A 73 8.39 8.61 0.30
CA LEU A 73 8.06 9.98 0.72
C LEU A 73 9.21 10.65 1.49
N ILE A 74 9.80 9.97 2.47
CA ILE A 74 10.84 10.55 3.34
C ILE A 74 12.18 10.68 2.61
N LYS A 75 12.53 9.70 1.77
CA LYS A 75 13.83 9.69 1.06
C LYS A 75 13.77 10.31 -0.32
N SER A 76 12.59 10.67 -0.81
CA SER A 76 12.38 11.14 -2.20
C SER A 76 12.91 10.13 -3.23
N GLU A 77 12.66 8.85 -2.99
CA GLU A 77 13.09 7.74 -3.85
C GLU A 77 11.89 7.14 -4.59
N PRO A 78 12.08 6.57 -5.80
CA PRO A 78 11.03 5.85 -6.50
C PRO A 78 10.46 4.68 -5.68
N MET A 79 9.17 4.41 -5.88
CA MET A 79 8.50 3.22 -5.35
C MET A 79 9.23 1.95 -5.78
N ARG A 80 9.43 1.03 -4.85
CA ARG A 80 10.10 -0.26 -5.07
C ARG A 80 9.10 -1.39 -5.30
N VAL A 81 7.91 -1.27 -4.71
CA VAL A 81 6.81 -2.23 -4.87
C VAL A 81 6.11 -2.01 -6.22
N ASN A 82 5.78 -3.10 -6.90
CA ASN A 82 4.96 -3.05 -8.11
C ASN A 82 3.49 -2.80 -7.76
N LEU A 83 2.92 -1.71 -8.26
CA LEU A 83 1.56 -1.27 -7.95
C LEU A 83 0.46 -1.99 -8.75
N SER A 84 0.80 -2.63 -9.88
CA SER A 84 -0.22 -3.18 -10.80
C SER A 84 -1.11 -4.25 -10.16
N SER A 85 -0.55 -5.06 -9.27
CA SER A 85 -1.30 -6.10 -8.55
C SER A 85 -2.26 -5.53 -7.51
N TYR A 86 -2.00 -4.33 -7.00
CA TYR A 86 -2.87 -3.66 -6.02
C TYR A 86 -4.09 -3.02 -6.66
N GLU A 87 -4.04 -2.71 -7.96
CA GLU A 87 -5.20 -2.23 -8.71
C GLU A 87 -6.30 -3.30 -8.82
N GLN A 88 -5.94 -4.57 -8.67
CA GLN A 88 -6.81 -5.74 -8.71
C GLN A 88 -6.99 -6.39 -7.32
N ALA A 89 -6.65 -5.65 -6.26
CA ALA A 89 -6.74 -6.13 -4.89
C ALA A 89 -8.19 -6.44 -4.49
N LYS A 90 -8.42 -7.61 -3.86
CA LYS A 90 -9.78 -8.00 -3.45
C LYS A 90 -10.30 -7.12 -2.33
N SER A 91 -9.40 -6.56 -1.51
CA SER A 91 -9.72 -5.56 -0.49
C SER A 91 -10.25 -4.25 -1.06
N LEU A 92 -10.34 -4.09 -2.39
CA LEU A 92 -10.93 -2.91 -3.03
C LEU A 92 -12.32 -3.19 -3.62
N GLU A 93 -12.80 -4.44 -3.61
CA GLU A 93 -14.06 -4.82 -4.26
C GLU A 93 -15.31 -4.38 -3.48
N HIS A 94 -15.21 -4.23 -2.16
CA HIS A 94 -16.35 -4.02 -1.29
C HIS A 94 -16.33 -2.61 -0.69
N PRO A 95 -17.42 -1.82 -0.73
CA PRO A 95 -17.42 -0.46 -0.21
C PRO A 95 -17.46 -0.46 1.33
N ASN A 96 -16.30 -0.63 1.94
CA ASN A 96 -16.07 -0.57 3.39
C ASN A 96 -14.92 0.41 3.72
N ASP A 97 -14.69 0.62 5.02
CA ASP A 97 -13.64 1.53 5.50
C ASP A 97 -12.23 1.10 5.08
N GLU A 98 -12.01 -0.22 4.97
CA GLU A 98 -10.76 -0.80 4.49
C GLU A 98 -10.50 -0.39 3.03
N THR A 99 -11.48 -0.54 2.14
CA THR A 99 -11.39 -0.13 0.73
C THR A 99 -11.10 1.36 0.60
N ILE A 100 -11.79 2.20 1.37
CA ILE A 100 -11.54 3.65 1.36
C ILE A 100 -10.07 3.94 1.71
N THR A 101 -9.58 3.30 2.77
CA THR A 101 -8.21 3.49 3.27
C THR A 101 -7.16 2.93 2.30
N ASN A 102 -7.35 1.71 1.81
CA ASN A 102 -6.44 1.07 0.86
C ASN A 102 -6.42 1.81 -0.49
N ARG A 103 -7.56 2.36 -0.93
CA ARG A 103 -7.61 3.22 -2.12
C ARG A 103 -6.83 4.51 -1.94
N ALA A 104 -6.92 5.16 -0.78
CA ALA A 104 -6.12 6.34 -0.46
C ALA A 104 -4.62 6.04 -0.54
N VAL A 105 -4.19 4.92 0.07
CA VAL A 105 -2.79 4.47 0.03
C VAL A 105 -2.32 4.21 -1.39
N LEU A 106 -3.13 3.52 -2.20
CA LEU A 106 -2.77 3.22 -3.60
C LEU A 106 -2.61 4.50 -4.43
N LEU A 107 -3.54 5.45 -4.31
CA LEU A 107 -3.46 6.73 -5.02
C LEU A 107 -2.19 7.50 -4.63
N CYS A 108 -1.86 7.56 -3.33
CA CYS A 108 -0.60 8.16 -2.86
C CYS A 108 0.62 7.48 -3.48
N CYS A 109 0.66 6.14 -3.51
CA CYS A 109 1.76 5.39 -4.12
C CYS A 109 1.88 5.68 -5.62
N GLN A 110 0.77 5.74 -6.36
CA GLN A 110 0.77 6.04 -7.79
C GLN A 110 1.29 7.46 -8.06
N VAL A 111 0.92 8.44 -7.22
CA VAL A 111 1.44 9.81 -7.29
C VAL A 111 2.95 9.84 -7.04
N LEU A 112 3.44 9.15 -6.00
CA LEU A 112 4.88 9.07 -5.70
C LEU A 112 5.66 8.37 -6.83
N ALA A 113 5.12 7.27 -7.35
CA ALA A 113 5.71 6.55 -8.47
C ALA A 113 5.82 7.44 -9.73
N ALA A 114 4.80 8.23 -10.03
CA ALA A 114 4.84 9.16 -11.16
C ALA A 114 5.81 10.34 -10.89
N ALA A 115 5.76 10.92 -9.69
CA ALA A 115 6.60 12.06 -9.30
C ALA A 115 8.10 11.73 -9.37
N PHE A 116 8.51 10.53 -8.95
CA PHE A 116 9.92 10.11 -8.95
C PHE A 116 10.32 9.22 -10.15
N GLY A 117 9.36 8.74 -10.94
CA GLY A 117 9.58 7.88 -12.11
C GLY A 117 9.55 8.59 -13.47
N GLY A 118 9.21 9.88 -13.49
CA GLY A 118 9.09 10.68 -14.71
C GLY A 118 7.64 11.07 -14.98
N LEU A 119 7.24 12.21 -14.40
CA LEU A 119 5.87 12.72 -14.47
C LEU A 119 5.61 13.46 -15.79
N ASP A 120 4.64 12.99 -16.56
CA ASP A 120 4.08 13.74 -17.69
C ASP A 120 2.73 14.39 -17.33
N ALA A 121 2.35 15.42 -18.10
CA ALA A 121 1.15 16.21 -17.85
C ALA A 121 -0.16 15.40 -17.94
N ASN A 122 -0.22 14.38 -18.81
CA ASN A 122 -1.41 13.55 -18.93
C ASN A 122 -1.54 12.63 -17.72
N THR A 123 -0.42 12.02 -17.28
CA THR A 123 -0.40 11.20 -16.06
C THR A 123 -0.76 12.01 -14.83
N TRP A 124 -0.23 13.22 -14.68
CA TRP A 124 -0.59 14.12 -13.59
C TRP A 124 -2.09 14.45 -13.59
N THR A 125 -2.65 14.80 -14.76
CA THR A 125 -4.07 15.15 -14.88
C THR A 125 -4.96 13.98 -14.51
N ARG A 126 -4.65 12.78 -15.04
CA ARG A 126 -5.39 11.55 -14.68
C ARG A 126 -5.35 11.26 -13.18
N LEU A 127 -4.17 11.32 -12.55
CA LEU A 127 -4.04 11.08 -11.12
C LEU A 127 -4.78 12.11 -10.29
N ASN A 128 -4.74 13.39 -10.69
CA ASN A 128 -5.49 14.45 -10.03
C ASN A 128 -7.01 14.19 -10.11
N ASP A 129 -7.51 13.76 -11.27
CA ASP A 129 -8.93 13.43 -11.44
C ASP A 129 -9.32 12.21 -10.59
N GLU A 130 -8.50 11.16 -10.56
CA GLU A 130 -8.74 9.97 -9.72
C GLU A 130 -8.76 10.29 -8.22
N VAL A 131 -7.83 11.14 -7.75
CA VAL A 131 -7.80 11.61 -6.35
C VAL A 131 -9.04 12.45 -6.03
N THR A 132 -9.44 13.34 -6.96
CA THR A 132 -10.63 14.19 -6.79
C THR A 132 -11.89 13.33 -6.70
N GLN A 133 -12.07 12.39 -7.62
CA GLN A 133 -13.21 11.48 -7.63
C GLN A 133 -13.26 10.60 -6.36
N TRP A 134 -12.11 10.07 -5.92
CA TRP A 134 -12.04 9.31 -4.68
C TRP A 134 -12.48 10.18 -3.48
N HIS A 135 -11.95 11.40 -3.37
CA HIS A 135 -12.29 12.31 -2.29
C HIS A 135 -13.79 12.68 -2.29
N GLU A 136 -14.38 12.95 -3.46
CA GLU A 136 -15.81 13.24 -3.61
C GLU A 136 -16.70 12.04 -3.28
N SER A 137 -16.20 10.81 -3.48
CA SER A 137 -16.91 9.57 -3.17
C SER A 137 -16.97 9.25 -1.66
N LEU A 138 -16.19 9.95 -0.82
CA LEU A 138 -16.12 9.67 0.60
C LEU A 138 -17.47 9.87 1.31
N PRO A 139 -17.88 8.93 2.19
CA PRO A 139 -19.08 9.09 3.00
C PRO A 139 -19.03 10.35 3.88
N PRO A 140 -20.19 10.92 4.26
CA PRO A 140 -20.24 12.16 5.05
C PRO A 140 -19.46 12.13 6.37
N HIS A 141 -19.32 10.96 7.00
CA HIS A 141 -18.62 10.80 8.28
C HIS A 141 -17.08 10.83 8.16
N TYR A 142 -16.54 10.78 6.95
CA TYR A 142 -15.10 11.02 6.69
C TYR A 142 -14.77 12.50 6.56
N ARG A 143 -15.77 13.39 6.53
CA ARG A 143 -15.53 14.83 6.43
C ARG A 143 -15.13 15.42 7.79
N PRO A 144 -14.17 16.36 7.83
CA PRO A 144 -13.84 17.07 9.07
C PRO A 144 -15.09 17.73 9.67
N HIS A 145 -15.35 17.49 10.96
CA HIS A 145 -16.47 18.12 11.67
C HIS A 145 -16.28 19.62 11.88
N TYR A 146 -15.04 20.12 11.74
CA TYR A 146 -14.72 21.53 11.85
C TYR A 146 -14.12 22.02 10.54
N CYS A 147 -14.87 22.90 9.87
CA CYS A 147 -14.35 23.72 8.78
C CYS A 147 -14.32 25.15 9.32
N SER A 148 -13.14 25.66 9.69
CA SER A 148 -13.00 27.09 9.96
C SER A 148 -13.26 27.81 8.65
N THR A 149 -14.43 28.42 8.50
CA THR A 149 -14.68 29.39 7.45
C THR A 149 -13.70 30.54 7.72
N GLY A 150 -12.60 30.58 6.98
CA GLY A 150 -11.70 31.72 7.03
C GLY A 150 -12.52 32.96 6.71
N THR A 151 -12.77 33.79 7.73
CA THR A 151 -13.18 35.17 7.51
C THR A 151 -12.01 35.85 6.80
N PRO A 152 -12.18 36.35 5.57
CA PRO A 152 -11.18 37.22 4.98
C PRO A 152 -11.16 38.53 5.78
N ASP A 153 -9.97 38.90 6.28
CA ASP A 153 -9.68 40.26 6.75
C ASP A 153 -9.67 41.25 5.57
#